data_AF-A0AAU9HCZ9-F1
#
_entry.id   AF-A0AAU9HCZ9-F1
#
_cell.length_a   1.000
_cell.length_b   1.000
_cell.length_c   1.000
_cell.angle_alpha   90.00
_cell.angle_beta   90.00
_cell.angle_gamma   90.00
#
_symmetry.space_group_name_H-M   'P 1'
#
loop_
_entity.id
_entity.type
_entity.pdbx_description
1 polymer ?
#
loop_
_entity_poly.entity_id
_entity_poly.type
_entity_poly.pdbx_seq_one_letter_code
_entity_poly.pdbx_strand_id
1 'polypeptide(L)'
;MKLIFKAHFFKILFFGSMISLLSACTEVKKSEPVIYLIPENYAGSLYIIFNAPNGHPPKYEDGSRVYEIPPSGILVTQMDANEGWIENSQIQYFEVSNTNERTPISEDSSLKDKDKDTTDDGETRTVYVGGLGESGPIYGCTVINQNFTVGTDAEQTDKKNLFSIYDAIKRKNIDEKLFKGMCKNSKDVTSPQ
;
A
#
# COMPACT_ATOMS: atom_id res chain seq x y z
N MET A 1 -9.68 -58.27 25.18
CA MET A 1 -10.64 -57.14 25.20
C MET A 1 -10.00 -55.74 25.36
N LYS A 2 -8.86 -55.58 26.07
CA LYS A 2 -8.18 -54.27 26.25
C LYS A 2 -7.47 -53.69 25.00
N LEU A 3 -6.98 -54.53 24.07
CA LEU A 3 -6.26 -54.06 22.87
C LEU A 3 -7.16 -53.41 21.81
N ILE A 4 -8.37 -53.94 21.64
CA ILE A 4 -9.33 -53.48 20.62
C ILE A 4 -9.88 -52.09 20.98
N PHE A 5 -10.18 -51.86 22.27
CA PHE A 5 -10.59 -50.54 22.79
C PHE A 5 -9.54 -49.45 22.55
N LYS A 6 -8.25 -49.78 22.67
CA LYS A 6 -7.13 -48.85 22.47
C LYS A 6 -7.01 -48.39 21.02
N ALA A 7 -7.27 -49.29 20.06
CA ALA A 7 -7.23 -48.99 18.63
C ALA A 7 -8.42 -48.13 18.16
N HIS A 8 -9.62 -48.36 18.71
CA HIS A 8 -10.79 -47.51 18.43
C HIS A 8 -10.65 -46.12 19.05
N PHE A 9 -10.10 -46.01 20.26
CA PHE A 9 -9.81 -44.72 20.89
C PHE A 9 -8.76 -43.91 20.11
N PHE A 10 -7.71 -44.56 19.58
CA PHE A 10 -6.72 -43.91 18.72
C PHE A 10 -7.31 -43.45 17.37
N LYS A 11 -8.21 -44.24 16.76
CA LYS A 11 -8.91 -43.83 15.54
C LYS A 11 -9.83 -42.63 15.77
N ILE A 12 -10.59 -42.61 16.87
CA ILE A 12 -11.47 -41.48 17.23
C ILE A 12 -10.64 -40.23 17.50
N LEU A 13 -9.49 -40.35 18.19
CA LEU A 13 -8.56 -39.24 18.40
C LEU A 13 -7.98 -38.70 17.08
N PHE A 14 -7.64 -39.60 16.14
CA PHE A 14 -7.11 -39.21 14.83
C PHE A 14 -8.16 -38.54 13.94
N PHE A 15 -9.39 -39.05 13.94
CA PHE A 15 -10.52 -38.43 13.22
C PHE A 15 -10.94 -37.09 13.84
N GLY A 16 -10.95 -36.98 15.18
CA GLY A 16 -11.21 -35.73 15.88
C GLY A 16 -10.14 -34.67 15.61
N SER A 17 -8.86 -35.07 15.62
CA SER A 17 -7.74 -34.19 15.28
C SER A 17 -7.79 -33.72 13.82
N MET A 18 -8.25 -34.56 12.88
CA MET A 18 -8.37 -34.18 11.47
C MET A 18 -9.49 -33.16 11.23
N ILE A 19 -10.60 -33.26 11.98
CA ILE A 19 -11.72 -32.31 11.91
C ILE A 19 -11.33 -30.94 12.50
N SER A 20 -10.54 -30.92 13.59
CA SER A 20 -10.05 -29.66 14.18
C SER A 20 -9.07 -28.89 13.29
N LEU A 21 -8.34 -29.57 12.40
CA LEU A 21 -7.40 -28.92 11.46
C LEU A 21 -8.10 -28.22 10.28
N LEU A 22 -9.36 -28.55 9.98
CA LEU A 22 -10.13 -27.91 8.90
C LEU A 22 -10.72 -26.54 9.29
N SER A 23 -10.67 -26.17 10.57
CA SER A 23 -11.17 -24.87 11.06
C SER A 23 -10.12 -23.74 10.96
N ALA A 24 -8.90 -24.06 10.50
CA ALA A 24 -7.79 -23.11 10.37
C ALA A 24 -7.76 -22.37 9.02
N CYS A 25 -8.88 -22.32 8.29
CA CYS A 25 -9.05 -21.39 7.18
C CYS A 25 -9.19 -19.97 7.75
N THR A 26 -8.06 -19.30 7.98
CA THR A 26 -8.02 -17.88 8.31
C THR A 26 -8.64 -17.09 7.17
N GLU A 27 -9.71 -16.34 7.46
CA GLU A 27 -10.28 -15.38 6.52
C GLU A 27 -9.19 -14.41 6.07
N VAL A 28 -8.92 -14.37 4.76
CA VAL A 28 -7.99 -13.39 4.18
C VAL A 28 -8.68 -12.04 4.27
N LYS A 29 -8.12 -11.12 5.07
CA LYS A 29 -8.58 -9.72 5.12
C LYS A 29 -8.53 -9.15 3.70
N LYS A 30 -9.70 -8.74 3.17
CA LYS A 30 -9.81 -8.09 1.87
C LYS A 30 -9.64 -6.58 2.05
N SER A 31 -8.81 -5.96 1.22
CA SER A 31 -8.63 -4.51 1.18
C SER A 31 -9.78 -3.83 0.46
N GLU A 32 -9.98 -2.54 0.73
CA GLU A 32 -10.93 -1.70 0.00
C GLU A 32 -10.42 -1.37 -1.40
N PRO A 33 -11.28 -1.17 -2.42
CA PRO A 33 -10.87 -0.66 -3.73
C PRO A 33 -10.14 0.69 -3.62
N VAL A 34 -9.26 1.01 -4.57
CA VAL A 34 -8.40 2.19 -4.51
C VAL A 34 -8.27 2.89 -5.86
N ILE A 35 -8.28 4.22 -5.81
CA ILE A 35 -7.98 5.14 -6.91
C ILE A 35 -6.79 6.02 -6.50
N TYR A 36 -5.69 5.95 -7.25
CA TYR A 36 -4.53 6.82 -7.10
C TYR A 36 -4.58 7.92 -8.16
N LEU A 37 -4.59 9.17 -7.71
CA LEU A 37 -4.60 10.37 -8.55
C LEU A 37 -3.21 11.02 -8.47
N ILE A 38 -2.40 10.83 -9.51
CA ILE A 38 -1.01 11.27 -9.58
C ILE A 38 -0.95 12.54 -10.45
N PRO A 39 -0.22 13.59 -10.05
CA PRO A 39 -0.09 14.79 -10.88
C PRO A 39 0.50 14.45 -12.25
N GLU A 40 -0.06 15.04 -13.30
CA GLU A 40 0.45 14.90 -14.67
C GLU A 40 1.94 15.25 -14.73
N ASN A 41 2.71 14.45 -15.47
CA ASN A 41 4.18 14.57 -15.61
C ASN A 41 4.98 14.33 -14.32
N TYR A 42 4.36 13.82 -13.24
CA TYR A 42 5.12 13.40 -12.06
C TYR A 42 5.99 12.18 -12.40
N ALA A 43 7.29 12.27 -12.12
CA ALA A 43 8.22 11.17 -12.34
C ALA A 43 9.09 10.93 -11.10
N GLY A 44 9.21 9.66 -10.71
CA GLY A 44 10.05 9.21 -9.60
C GLY A 44 9.30 8.61 -8.42
N SER A 45 9.99 8.54 -7.30
CA SER A 45 9.47 7.96 -6.06
C SER A 45 8.29 8.78 -5.54
N LEU A 46 7.24 8.15 -5.02
CA LEU A 46 6.20 8.82 -4.23
C LEU A 46 5.85 7.98 -3.01
N TYR A 47 5.33 8.62 -1.97
CA TYR A 47 5.01 8.00 -0.69
C TYR A 47 3.62 8.42 -0.21
N ILE A 48 2.89 7.45 0.35
CA ILE A 48 1.69 7.70 1.13
C ILE A 48 2.01 7.33 2.58
N ILE A 49 1.80 8.25 3.50
CA ILE A 49 2.03 8.10 4.93
C ILE A 49 0.67 8.08 5.63
N PHE A 50 0.39 6.98 6.33
CA PHE A 50 -0.92 6.69 6.92
C PHE A 50 -1.01 7.09 8.39
N ASN A 51 -2.22 7.06 8.93
CA ASN A 51 -2.56 7.28 10.34
C ASN A 51 -2.10 8.63 10.91
N ALA A 52 -1.90 9.64 10.07
CA ALA A 52 -1.49 10.98 10.49
C ALA A 52 -2.71 11.82 10.88
N PRO A 53 -2.95 12.13 12.18
CA PRO A 53 -4.20 12.78 12.61
C PRO A 53 -4.43 14.16 12.00
N ASN A 54 -3.34 14.85 11.64
CA ASN A 54 -3.40 16.17 10.99
C ASN A 54 -3.11 16.09 9.49
N GLY A 55 -3.07 14.88 8.91
CA GLY A 55 -2.94 14.67 7.47
C GLY A 55 -4.21 15.04 6.70
N HIS A 56 -4.17 14.81 5.39
CA HIS A 56 -5.33 14.97 4.53
C HIS A 56 -6.47 14.04 4.97
N PRO A 57 -7.71 14.53 5.05
CA PRO A 57 -8.85 13.73 5.48
C PRO A 57 -9.13 12.59 4.49
N PRO A 58 -9.77 11.49 4.92
CA PRO A 58 -10.16 10.40 4.04
C PRO A 58 -11.08 10.88 2.92
N LYS A 59 -10.80 10.45 1.69
CA LYS A 59 -11.65 10.69 0.52
C LYS A 59 -12.06 9.37 -0.12
N TYR A 60 -13.31 9.30 -0.56
CA TYR A 60 -13.87 8.15 -1.25
C TYR A 60 -14.63 8.57 -2.51
N GLU A 61 -14.62 7.71 -3.51
CA GLU A 61 -15.39 7.82 -4.75
C GLU A 61 -15.96 6.42 -5.06
N ASP A 62 -17.28 6.29 -5.10
CA ASP A 62 -17.99 5.03 -5.35
C ASP A 62 -17.51 3.83 -4.50
N GLY A 63 -17.21 4.09 -3.23
CA GLY A 63 -16.71 3.08 -2.29
C GLY A 63 -15.23 2.74 -2.42
N SER A 64 -14.51 3.39 -3.33
CA SER A 64 -13.06 3.30 -3.47
C SER A 64 -12.36 4.39 -2.65
N ARG A 65 -11.28 4.04 -1.96
CA ARG A 65 -10.38 5.04 -1.34
C ARG A 65 -9.72 5.88 -2.43
N VAL A 66 -9.68 7.18 -2.25
CA VAL A 66 -9.03 8.10 -3.20
C VAL A 66 -7.78 8.70 -2.57
N TYR A 67 -6.63 8.44 -3.19
CA TYR A 67 -5.35 9.02 -2.82
C TYR A 67 -4.94 10.09 -3.83
N GLU A 68 -5.21 11.35 -3.49
CA GLU A 68 -4.75 12.53 -4.25
C GLU A 68 -3.30 12.84 -3.89
N ILE A 69 -2.38 12.43 -4.76
CA ILE A 69 -0.95 12.62 -4.55
C ILE A 69 -0.61 14.09 -4.82
N PRO A 70 -0.03 14.84 -3.86
CA PRO A 70 0.38 16.21 -4.10
C PRO A 70 1.56 16.29 -5.09
N PRO A 71 1.84 17.46 -5.70
CA PRO A 71 3.02 17.65 -6.56
C PRO A 71 4.37 17.34 -5.90
N SER A 72 4.41 17.26 -4.57
CA SER A 72 5.58 16.82 -3.82
C SER A 72 5.88 15.33 -3.99
N GLY A 73 4.89 14.53 -4.40
CA GLY A 73 4.92 13.08 -4.35
C GLY A 73 4.71 12.48 -2.97
N ILE A 74 4.32 13.28 -1.97
CA ILE A 74 4.20 12.83 -0.58
C ILE A 74 2.81 13.17 -0.08
N LEU A 75 1.96 12.15 0.04
CA LEU A 75 0.66 12.26 0.66
C LEU A 75 0.76 11.84 2.13
N VAL A 76 0.47 12.77 3.04
CA VAL A 76 0.27 12.44 4.47
C VAL A 76 -1.23 12.45 4.72
N THR A 77 -1.80 11.34 5.18
CA THR A 77 -3.26 11.14 5.31
C THR A 77 -3.67 10.58 6.66
N GLN A 78 -4.90 10.90 7.06
CA GLN A 78 -5.58 10.35 8.23
C GLN A 78 -6.05 8.90 8.03
N MET A 79 -6.15 8.44 6.78
CA MET A 79 -6.51 7.05 6.48
C MET A 79 -5.50 6.08 7.09
N ASP A 80 -5.98 4.94 7.56
CA ASP A 80 -5.14 3.80 7.89
C ASP A 80 -4.59 3.12 6.63
N ALA A 81 -3.61 2.24 6.81
CA ALA A 81 -3.08 1.46 5.69
C ALA A 81 -4.15 0.49 5.18
N ASN A 82 -4.30 0.40 3.85
CA ASN A 82 -5.28 -0.49 3.22
C ASN A 82 -4.76 -1.93 3.14
N GLU A 83 -4.55 -2.53 4.31
CA GLU A 83 -3.99 -3.87 4.45
C GLU A 83 -4.96 -4.96 4.02
N GLY A 84 -4.42 -6.01 3.41
CA GLY A 84 -5.19 -7.15 2.95
C GLY A 84 -4.84 -7.51 1.53
N TRP A 85 -5.57 -8.50 1.00
CA TRP A 85 -5.50 -8.84 -0.41
C TRP A 85 -6.47 -7.94 -1.20
N ILE A 86 -6.01 -7.46 -2.35
CA ILE A 86 -6.79 -6.66 -3.29
C ILE A 86 -6.67 -7.28 -4.68
N GLU A 87 -7.77 -7.25 -5.44
CA GLU A 87 -7.75 -7.65 -6.84
C GLU A 87 -7.25 -6.49 -7.70
N ASN A 88 -6.43 -6.77 -8.72
CA ASN A 88 -5.90 -5.71 -9.60
C ASN A 88 -7.01 -4.89 -10.27
N SER A 89 -8.18 -5.49 -10.55
CA SER A 89 -9.36 -4.79 -11.09
C SER A 89 -9.94 -3.73 -10.15
N GLN A 90 -9.58 -3.77 -8.86
CA GLN A 90 -10.00 -2.84 -7.83
C GLN A 90 -8.95 -1.76 -7.55
N ILE A 91 -7.87 -1.71 -8.32
CA ILE A 91 -6.81 -0.72 -8.23
C ILE A 91 -6.79 0.09 -9.52
N GLN A 92 -6.86 1.41 -9.40
CA GLN A 92 -6.86 2.32 -10.54
C GLN A 92 -5.81 3.40 -10.34
N TYR A 93 -5.05 3.69 -11.39
CA TYR A 93 -4.06 4.76 -11.41
C TYR A 93 -4.42 5.74 -12.51
N PHE A 94 -4.41 7.03 -12.19
CA PHE A 94 -4.62 8.09 -13.15
C PHE A 94 -3.57 9.18 -13.02
N GLU A 95 -3.12 9.71 -14.15
CA GLU A 95 -2.56 11.05 -14.20
C GLU A 95 -3.68 12.08 -14.17
N VAL A 96 -3.49 13.14 -13.42
CA VAL A 96 -4.46 14.21 -13.28
C VAL A 96 -3.85 15.52 -13.75
N SER A 97 -4.44 16.10 -14.79
CA SER A 97 -4.02 17.39 -15.32
C SER A 97 -4.38 18.53 -14.38
N ASN A 98 -3.83 19.72 -14.64
CA ASN A 98 -4.20 20.94 -13.91
C ASN A 98 -5.67 21.35 -14.06
N THR A 99 -6.39 20.78 -15.04
CA THR A 99 -7.83 20.99 -15.25
C THR A 99 -8.70 19.86 -14.66
N ASN A 100 -8.08 18.92 -13.94
CA ASN A 100 -8.68 17.71 -13.33
C ASN A 100 -9.12 16.65 -14.35
N GLU A 101 -8.59 16.66 -15.56
CA GLU A 101 -8.77 15.55 -16.51
C GLU A 101 -7.94 14.35 -16.05
N ARG A 102 -8.52 13.14 -16.12
CA ARG A 102 -7.89 11.89 -15.68
C ARG A 102 -7.47 11.03 -16.86
N THR A 103 -6.20 10.66 -16.93
CA THR A 103 -5.66 9.74 -17.94
C THR A 103 -5.19 8.45 -17.26
N PRO A 104 -5.70 7.26 -17.64
CA PRO A 104 -5.30 6.01 -17.01
C PRO A 104 -3.80 5.71 -17.15
N ILE A 105 -3.19 5.14 -16.09
CA ILE A 105 -1.81 4.62 -16.07
C ILE A 105 -1.85 3.11 -15.83
N SER A 106 -1.01 2.36 -16.52
CA SER A 106 -0.83 0.93 -16.24
C SER A 106 0.04 0.71 -14.99
N GLU A 107 -0.27 -0.33 -14.23
CA GLU A 107 0.56 -0.78 -13.10
C GLU A 107 1.86 -1.46 -13.58
N ASP A 108 1.92 -1.88 -14.85
CA ASP A 108 3.10 -2.49 -15.46
C ASP A 108 3.09 -2.27 -16.99
N SER A 109 4.25 -1.92 -17.57
CA SER A 109 4.44 -1.82 -19.02
C SER A 109 4.31 -3.18 -19.70
N SER A 110 4.62 -4.26 -18.97
CA SER A 110 4.59 -5.65 -19.41
C SER A 110 3.18 -6.28 -19.45
N LEU A 111 2.21 -5.66 -18.76
CA LEU A 111 0.80 -6.07 -18.73
C LEU A 111 -0.03 -5.45 -19.87
N LYS A 112 0.60 -4.69 -20.78
CA LYS A 112 -0.01 -4.40 -22.07
C LYS A 112 -0.26 -5.72 -22.80
N ASP A 113 -1.46 -5.90 -23.35
CA ASP A 113 -1.81 -7.05 -24.18
C ASP A 113 -0.72 -7.27 -25.24
N LYS A 114 0.06 -8.35 -25.07
CA LYS A 114 1.14 -8.73 -26.00
C LYS A 114 0.62 -9.07 -27.42
N ASP A 115 -0.70 -9.12 -27.59
CA ASP A 115 -1.38 -9.30 -28.89
C ASP A 115 -1.48 -8.00 -29.69
N LYS A 116 -1.22 -6.83 -29.10
CA LYS A 116 -0.91 -5.62 -29.85
C LYS A 116 0.60 -5.54 -30.02
N ASP A 117 1.04 -5.58 -31.27
CA ASP A 117 2.37 -5.20 -31.75
C ASP A 117 2.76 -3.82 -31.17
N THR A 118 3.20 -3.84 -29.92
CA THR A 118 3.60 -2.67 -29.15
C THR A 118 5.02 -2.97 -28.71
N THR A 119 5.95 -2.57 -29.57
CA THR A 119 7.29 -2.21 -29.12
C THR A 119 7.13 -1.29 -27.91
N ASP A 120 7.72 -1.69 -26.79
CA ASP A 120 7.98 -0.77 -25.69
C ASP A 120 8.71 0.45 -26.29
N ASP A 121 7.97 1.55 -26.39
CA ASP A 121 8.44 2.80 -27.00
C ASP A 121 9.31 3.60 -26.03
N GLY A 122 9.43 3.16 -24.77
CA GLY A 122 10.07 3.92 -23.71
C GLY A 122 9.34 5.22 -23.34
N GLU A 123 8.17 5.47 -23.94
CA GLU A 123 7.30 6.63 -23.70
C GLU A 123 6.11 6.26 -22.81
N THR A 124 5.81 4.96 -22.71
CA THR A 124 4.77 4.44 -21.84
C THR A 124 5.06 4.74 -20.37
N ARG A 125 4.09 5.38 -19.72
CA ARG A 125 4.15 5.69 -18.28
C ARG A 125 3.49 4.57 -17.48
N THR A 126 4.13 4.14 -16.41
CA THR A 126 3.65 3.07 -15.54
C THR A 126 3.82 3.42 -14.06
N VAL A 127 3.21 2.63 -13.19
CA VAL A 127 3.35 2.73 -11.73
C VAL A 127 3.91 1.44 -11.17
N TYR A 128 5.18 1.45 -10.75
CA TYR A 128 5.73 0.35 -9.94
C TYR A 128 5.33 0.52 -8.47
N VAL A 129 4.56 -0.44 -7.95
CA VAL A 129 4.04 -0.41 -6.58
C VAL A 129 5.00 -1.10 -5.63
N GLY A 130 5.46 -0.38 -4.61
CA GLY A 130 6.08 -0.95 -3.42
C GLY A 130 5.05 -1.39 -2.40
N GLY A 131 5.44 -2.34 -1.55
CA GLY A 131 4.60 -2.84 -0.47
C GLY A 131 4.41 -1.81 0.65
N LEU A 132 3.50 -2.13 1.58
CA LEU A 132 3.43 -1.44 2.86
C LEU A 132 4.72 -1.67 3.65
N GLY A 133 5.20 -0.63 4.31
CA GLY A 133 6.37 -0.67 5.17
C GLY A 133 6.26 0.28 6.34
N GLU A 134 7.18 0.12 7.28
CA GLU A 134 7.35 1.04 8.41
C GLU A 134 8.65 1.83 8.23
N SER A 135 8.65 3.10 8.60
CA SER A 135 9.82 3.96 8.51
C SER A 135 9.89 4.92 9.68
N GLY A 136 11.09 5.17 10.19
CA GLY A 136 11.28 6.03 11.34
C GLY A 136 12.73 6.06 11.83
N PRO A 137 13.08 7.07 12.65
CA PRO A 137 12.19 8.11 13.15
C PRO A 137 11.99 9.25 12.12
N ILE A 138 10.74 9.59 11.85
CA ILE A 138 10.30 10.77 11.09
C ILE A 138 9.67 11.72 12.10
N TYR A 139 10.33 12.86 12.36
CA TYR A 139 9.96 13.77 13.45
C TYR A 139 9.72 13.05 14.80
N GLY A 140 10.50 12.01 15.06
CA GLY A 140 10.41 11.19 16.27
C GLY A 140 9.42 10.01 16.21
N CYS A 141 8.66 9.84 15.12
CA CYS A 141 7.67 8.78 14.97
C CYS A 141 8.11 7.67 14.02
N THR A 142 7.72 6.43 14.30
CA THR A 142 7.63 5.39 13.28
C THR A 142 6.30 5.53 12.56
N VAL A 143 6.31 5.57 11.23
CA VAL A 143 5.12 5.75 10.40
C VAL A 143 4.94 4.56 9.47
N ILE A 144 3.68 4.18 9.25
CA ILE A 144 3.31 3.22 8.22
C ILE A 144 3.22 3.98 6.90
N ASN A 145 3.82 3.44 5.85
CA ASN A 145 3.84 4.05 4.54
C ASN A 145 3.73 3.02 3.41
N GLN A 146 3.33 3.49 2.24
CA GLN A 146 3.42 2.77 0.97
C GLN A 146 4.25 3.60 0.00
N ASN A 147 5.16 2.95 -0.72
CA ASN A 147 6.01 3.62 -1.71
C ASN A 147 5.65 3.17 -3.12
N PHE A 148 5.86 4.05 -4.09
CA PHE A 148 5.67 3.75 -5.50
C PHE A 148 6.77 4.45 -6.30
N THR A 149 6.96 4.03 -7.55
CA THR A 149 7.76 4.77 -8.53
C THR A 149 6.92 4.92 -9.79
N VAL A 150 6.83 6.14 -10.32
CA VAL A 150 6.00 6.47 -11.49
C VAL A 150 6.85 7.09 -12.58
N GLY A 151 6.53 6.82 -13.84
CA GLY A 151 7.15 7.46 -14.99
C GLY A 151 7.34 6.49 -16.14
N THR A 152 8.13 6.86 -17.12
CA THR A 152 8.64 5.91 -18.13
C THR A 152 9.73 5.02 -17.54
N ASP A 153 10.09 3.93 -18.20
CA ASP A 153 11.16 3.03 -17.73
C ASP A 153 12.49 3.77 -17.51
N ALA A 154 12.83 4.73 -18.38
CA ALA A 154 14.01 5.56 -18.22
C ALA A 154 13.90 6.51 -17.01
N GLU A 155 12.73 7.10 -16.77
CA GLU A 155 12.49 7.99 -15.64
C GLU A 155 12.50 7.24 -14.30
N GLN A 156 11.91 6.04 -14.26
CA GLN A 156 11.82 5.21 -13.05
C GLN A 156 13.18 4.64 -12.63
N THR A 157 14.13 4.52 -13.56
CA THR A 157 15.50 4.05 -13.28
C THR A 157 16.51 5.18 -13.08
N ASP A 158 16.12 6.42 -13.37
CA ASP A 158 16.97 7.60 -13.16
C ASP A 158 17.12 7.91 -11.65
N LYS A 159 18.35 7.80 -11.15
CA LYS A 159 18.70 8.07 -9.74
C LYS A 159 18.28 9.45 -9.26
N LYS A 160 18.13 10.45 -10.15
CA LYS A 160 17.68 11.80 -9.75
C LYS A 160 16.22 11.82 -9.31
N ASN A 161 15.42 10.88 -9.82
CA ASN A 161 13.99 10.73 -9.56
C ASN A 161 13.72 9.80 -8.36
N LEU A 162 14.75 9.05 -7.94
CA LEU A 162 14.64 8.10 -6.83
C LEU A 162 15.09 8.73 -5.52
N PHE A 163 14.23 8.64 -4.51
CA PHE A 163 14.54 9.16 -3.18
C PHE A 163 13.89 8.35 -2.08
N SER A 164 14.56 8.28 -0.92
CA SER A 164 14.00 7.68 0.28
C SER A 164 12.89 8.56 0.87
N ILE A 165 12.01 7.99 1.70
CA ILE A 165 11.02 8.77 2.46
C ILE A 165 11.67 9.89 3.29
N TYR A 166 12.88 9.67 3.82
CA TYR A 166 13.62 10.66 4.59
C TYR A 166 14.12 11.82 3.73
N ASP A 167 14.61 11.52 2.53
CA ASP A 167 14.95 12.54 1.53
C ASP A 167 13.71 13.31 1.11
N ALA A 168 12.59 12.60 0.90
CA ALA A 168 11.31 13.16 0.49
C ALA A 168 10.87 14.23 1.49
N ILE A 169 10.77 13.87 2.77
CA ILE A 169 10.30 14.74 3.84
C ILE A 169 11.18 15.98 3.98
N LYS A 170 12.52 15.81 3.94
CA LYS A 170 13.47 16.91 4.07
C LYS A 170 13.46 17.83 2.85
N ARG A 171 13.59 17.27 1.64
CA ARG A 171 13.74 18.04 0.38
C ARG A 171 12.45 18.74 -0.01
N LYS A 172 11.30 18.14 0.27
CA LYS A 172 9.98 18.70 -0.04
C LYS A 172 9.40 19.55 1.09
N ASN A 173 10.16 19.76 2.17
CA ASN A 173 9.81 20.60 3.31
C ASN A 173 8.42 20.28 3.88
N ILE A 174 8.16 18.99 4.12
CA ILE A 174 6.89 18.52 4.66
C ILE A 174 6.74 18.99 6.11
N ASP A 175 5.61 19.61 6.43
CA ASP A 175 5.38 20.20 7.76
C ASP A 175 5.33 19.12 8.86
N GLU A 176 6.21 19.24 9.86
CA GLU A 176 6.26 18.37 11.03
C GLU A 176 4.93 18.29 11.79
N LYS A 177 4.10 19.35 11.70
CA LYS A 177 2.79 19.39 12.37
C LYS A 177 1.84 18.33 11.86
N LEU A 178 2.01 17.87 10.61
CA LEU A 178 1.23 16.76 10.05
C LEU A 178 1.43 15.48 10.88
N PHE A 179 2.58 15.34 11.53
CA PHE A 179 2.97 14.18 12.33
C PHE A 179 2.66 14.32 13.83
N LYS A 180 2.20 15.50 14.27
CA LYS A 180 1.88 15.73 15.67
C LYS A 180 0.72 14.83 16.12
N GLY A 181 0.92 14.10 17.21
CA GLY A 181 -0.06 13.16 17.75
C GLY A 181 -0.04 11.76 17.12
N MET A 182 0.84 11.53 16.13
CA MET A 182 1.05 10.20 15.54
C MET A 182 1.93 9.32 16.44
N CYS A 183 2.95 9.92 17.05
CA CYS A 183 3.77 9.27 18.08
C CYS A 183 2.93 9.00 19.33
N LYS A 184 2.63 7.73 19.62
CA LYS A 184 2.34 7.34 21.00
C LYS A 184 3.64 7.55 21.78
N ASN A 185 3.60 8.40 22.80
CA ASN A 185 4.72 8.47 23.74
C ASN A 185 4.99 7.03 24.22
N SER A 186 6.25 6.62 24.27
CA SER A 186 6.67 5.28 24.70
C SER A 186 6.24 4.87 26.13
N LYS A 187 5.46 5.73 26.81
CA LYS A 187 4.84 5.51 28.12
C LYS A 187 3.42 4.93 28.08
N ASP A 188 2.77 4.86 26.91
CA ASP A 188 1.39 4.35 26.79
C ASP A 188 1.29 2.86 26.42
N VAL A 189 2.41 2.14 26.33
CA VAL A 189 2.38 0.66 26.32
C VAL A 189 2.34 0.19 27.78
N THR A 190 1.19 0.34 28.43
CA THR A 190 0.90 -0.47 29.61
C THR A 190 0.66 -1.89 29.12
N SER A 191 1.62 -2.77 29.42
CA SER A 191 1.46 -4.22 29.28
C SER A 191 0.13 -4.65 29.90
N PRO A 192 -0.69 -5.49 29.24
CA PRO A 192 -1.74 -6.19 29.95
C PRO A 192 -1.09 -7.04 31.05
N GLN A 193 -1.63 -6.91 32.26
CA GLN A 193 -1.31 -7.73 33.43
C GLN A 193 -1.73 -9.19 33.22
#